data_AF-W8B7Z9-F1
#
_entry.id   AF-W8B7Z9-F1
#
_cell.length_a   1.000
_cell.length_b   1.000
_cell.length_c   1.000
_cell.angle_alpha   90.00
_cell.angle_beta   90.00
_cell.angle_gamma   90.00
#
_symmetry.space_group_name_H-M   'P 1'
#
loop_
_entity.id
_entity.type
_entity.pdbx_description
1 polymer ?
#
loop_
_entity_poly.entity_id
_entity_poly.type
_entity_poly.pdbx_seq_one_letter_code
_entity_poly.pdbx_strand_id
1 'polypeptide(L)'
;MCKRTVYEIVNRNLQQLLLCATQSLFTCDTQQGGTAQANGSSPTSIQAPAPPPIIDCKSNPPAYSFVQGWQLLSLAVSLFVPKSSRLLWYLKLHLSRNADTKTETGKYAAYCERALERTLKNGGRETKPSRMEVLSILLKNPYHHSLPHAIPVHMMNTTYQVVSFDGSTTIEEFQTTLAQEIGTRDATNGFCLFSDDPIEKDLEHYLDPLAKLCDVISKWETALREKGSGKFENTRVIQLTYKNRLYWRHTVKFETDKERLLFCYQTNAQIVQGRFPLSRDLALELASLMSQIDMGDYSHEKSRGTGSNVGIKALDKFYPYRYRDALNAEQLKEVQELLISKWMLLKGRSTLDCVRIYLTCCRKWPYFGASLFQAKPRHSDQAMAWLAVSEDALNVLELSSMTPMARYPYTTVMTFGGCQDDFMLVVSNEDTLATCGTQEQKLLFAMSKPKILEITLLIADYMNALGHTVPGTPQMNTLTRNGSHRSLRSRPACGTGTGTGTGTCTGTGIGGCGTTTAGMSTNATTTAHNTLNSHATHTLNSTHSHTLSSSHYSGGGGGGISTHVIGSSLGGSHQGTMSSSHAHGHHHQPDILKSTPDHQRIK
;
A
#
# COMPACT_ATOMS: atom_id res chain seq x y z
N MET A 1 -11.71 -10.67 -19.81
CA MET A 1 -12.38 -9.56 -20.53
C MET A 1 -11.50 -8.35 -20.83
N CYS A 2 -10.67 -7.83 -19.90
CA CYS A 2 -9.90 -6.58 -20.12
C CYS A 2 -9.04 -6.49 -21.41
N LYS A 3 -8.50 -7.60 -21.93
CA LYS A 3 -7.85 -7.61 -23.25
C LYS A 3 -8.80 -7.12 -24.35
N ARG A 4 -10.08 -7.54 -24.35
CA ARG A 4 -11.05 -7.20 -25.41
C ARG A 4 -11.40 -5.72 -25.43
N THR A 5 -11.63 -5.06 -24.29
CA THR A 5 -12.05 -3.64 -24.30
C THR A 5 -10.92 -2.69 -24.73
N VAL A 6 -9.69 -2.92 -24.27
CA VAL A 6 -8.52 -2.17 -24.80
C VAL A 6 -8.31 -2.53 -26.27
N TYR A 7 -8.36 -3.82 -26.63
CA TYR A 7 -8.23 -4.26 -28.02
C TYR A 7 -9.38 -3.80 -28.92
N GLU A 8 -10.58 -3.47 -28.43
CA GLU A 8 -11.70 -2.98 -29.27
C GLU A 8 -11.65 -1.46 -29.44
N ILE A 9 -11.30 -0.71 -28.39
CA ILE A 9 -11.05 0.74 -28.48
C ILE A 9 -9.81 1.02 -29.33
N VAL A 10 -8.76 0.20 -29.15
CA VAL A 10 -7.57 0.21 -30.01
C VAL A 10 -7.94 -0.28 -31.40
N ASN A 11 -8.43 -1.50 -31.62
CA ASN A 11 -8.55 -2.04 -32.98
C ASN A 11 -9.58 -1.29 -33.86
N ARG A 12 -10.68 -0.71 -33.32
CA ARG A 12 -11.58 0.12 -34.17
C ARG A 12 -10.95 1.44 -34.61
N ASN A 13 -10.33 2.20 -33.71
CA ASN A 13 -9.71 3.49 -34.08
C ASN A 13 -8.33 3.30 -34.72
N LEU A 14 -7.52 2.39 -34.21
CA LEU A 14 -6.16 2.09 -34.66
C LEU A 14 -6.12 1.29 -35.97
N GLN A 15 -7.14 0.51 -36.36
CA GLN A 15 -7.15 -0.03 -37.75
C GLN A 15 -7.36 1.08 -38.77
N GLN A 16 -8.30 2.01 -38.53
CA GLN A 16 -8.44 3.19 -39.40
C GLN A 16 -7.21 4.10 -39.35
N LEU A 17 -6.59 4.29 -38.18
CA LEU A 17 -5.38 5.11 -38.08
C LEU A 17 -4.16 4.43 -38.73
N LEU A 18 -3.84 3.16 -38.42
CA LEU A 18 -2.65 2.48 -38.96
C LEU A 18 -2.73 2.23 -40.47
N LEU A 19 -3.89 1.86 -41.02
CA LEU A 19 -4.01 1.59 -42.45
C LEU A 19 -3.73 2.84 -43.31
N CYS A 20 -4.01 4.04 -42.80
CA CYS A 20 -3.61 5.29 -43.44
C CYS A 20 -2.19 5.72 -43.02
N ALA A 21 -1.81 5.52 -41.76
CA ALA A 21 -0.58 6.09 -41.21
C ALA A 21 0.70 5.28 -41.48
N THR A 22 0.64 4.05 -42.00
CA THR A 22 1.85 3.29 -42.39
C THR A 22 2.71 3.98 -43.45
N GLN A 23 2.17 4.95 -44.20
CA GLN A 23 2.95 5.73 -45.18
C GLN A 23 3.46 7.07 -44.61
N SER A 24 2.73 7.74 -43.71
CA SER A 24 3.11 9.06 -43.18
C SER A 24 3.79 9.07 -41.79
N LEU A 25 3.74 7.99 -41.00
CA LEU A 25 4.38 7.98 -39.66
C LEU A 25 5.91 7.92 -39.69
N PHE A 26 6.52 7.66 -40.84
CA PHE A 26 7.97 7.49 -40.97
C PHE A 26 8.68 8.62 -41.73
N THR A 27 7.94 9.53 -42.38
CA THR A 27 8.47 10.73 -43.02
C THR A 27 8.67 11.85 -42.00
N CYS A 28 9.77 11.78 -41.26
CA CYS A 28 10.35 12.97 -40.64
C CYS A 28 11.18 13.69 -41.69
N ASP A 29 10.67 14.75 -42.32
CA ASP A 29 11.47 15.54 -43.26
C ASP A 29 11.38 17.05 -43.00
N THR A 30 12.53 17.57 -42.59
CA THR A 30 13.32 18.64 -43.23
C THR A 30 12.62 19.81 -43.94
N GLN A 31 13.15 21.00 -43.69
CA GLN A 31 12.75 22.30 -44.25
C GLN A 31 12.63 22.31 -45.78
N GLN A 32 11.57 22.95 -46.31
CA GLN A 32 11.69 23.87 -47.45
C GLN A 32 10.49 24.82 -47.54
N GLY A 33 10.74 26.05 -48.00
CA GLY A 33 9.72 27.09 -48.13
C GLY A 33 9.13 27.16 -49.54
N GLY A 34 7.93 27.73 -49.65
CA GLY A 34 7.26 28.00 -50.92
C GLY A 34 6.11 29.00 -50.72
N THR A 35 6.13 30.09 -51.48
CA THR A 35 5.16 31.19 -51.40
C THR A 35 3.81 30.82 -52.05
N ALA A 36 2.71 31.36 -51.52
CA ALA A 36 1.39 31.28 -52.15
C ALA A 36 0.71 32.67 -52.19
N GLN A 37 0.29 33.09 -53.38
CA GLN A 37 -0.61 34.23 -53.58
C GLN A 37 -2.08 33.78 -53.54
N ALA A 38 -3.00 34.73 -53.34
CA ALA A 38 -4.37 34.48 -52.91
C ALA A 38 -5.47 34.89 -53.92
N ASN A 39 -6.68 34.34 -53.72
CA ASN A 39 -7.99 34.72 -54.30
C ASN A 39 -8.13 34.54 -55.83
N GLY A 40 -9.29 34.34 -56.46
CA GLY A 40 -10.71 34.25 -56.04
C GLY A 40 -11.63 34.52 -57.26
N SER A 41 -12.95 34.35 -57.28
CA SER A 41 -13.94 33.70 -56.39
C SER A 41 -15.32 33.74 -57.11
N SER A 42 -16.14 32.66 -57.17
CA SER A 42 -17.57 32.76 -57.59
C SER A 42 -18.45 31.54 -57.18
N PRO A 43 -19.76 31.72 -56.88
CA PRO A 43 -20.63 30.67 -56.32
C PRO A 43 -21.86 30.28 -57.17
N THR A 44 -22.40 29.06 -56.93
CA THR A 44 -23.83 28.71 -56.71
C THR A 44 -24.20 27.30 -57.24
N SER A 45 -24.71 26.44 -56.36
CA SER A 45 -25.83 25.50 -56.59
C SER A 45 -26.16 24.76 -55.30
N ILE A 46 -27.44 24.40 -55.10
CA ILE A 46 -27.93 23.64 -53.94
C ILE A 46 -27.91 22.15 -54.30
N GLN A 47 -27.26 21.30 -53.49
CA GLN A 47 -27.26 19.86 -53.72
C GLN A 47 -27.34 19.07 -52.39
N ALA A 48 -27.87 17.84 -52.49
CA ALA A 48 -28.29 16.96 -51.40
C ALA A 48 -27.19 16.65 -50.35
N PRO A 49 -27.55 16.23 -49.11
CA PRO A 49 -26.58 15.92 -48.07
C PRO A 49 -25.59 14.84 -48.54
N ALA A 50 -24.30 15.20 -48.56
CA ALA A 50 -23.24 14.31 -48.97
C ALA A 50 -23.11 13.12 -48.00
N PRO A 51 -22.70 11.93 -48.49
CA PRO A 51 -22.25 10.85 -47.60
C PRO A 51 -21.07 11.34 -46.74
N PRO A 52 -20.85 10.76 -45.54
CA PRO A 52 -19.74 11.17 -44.68
C PRO A 52 -18.42 11.08 -45.47
N PRO A 53 -17.54 12.09 -45.36
CA PRO A 53 -16.35 12.16 -46.20
C PRO A 53 -15.47 10.94 -45.96
N ILE A 54 -15.17 10.23 -47.06
CA ILE A 54 -14.10 9.23 -47.07
C ILE A 54 -12.81 9.99 -46.73
N ILE A 55 -12.22 9.67 -45.58
CA ILE A 55 -10.98 10.27 -45.12
C ILE A 55 -9.90 9.96 -46.16
N ASP A 56 -9.41 11.00 -46.85
CA ASP A 56 -8.34 10.84 -47.84
C ASP A 56 -7.05 10.44 -47.12
N CYS A 57 -6.60 9.21 -47.37
CA CYS A 57 -5.42 8.62 -46.74
C CYS A 57 -4.11 9.37 -47.08
N LYS A 58 -4.15 10.35 -47.99
CA LYS A 58 -2.99 11.12 -48.48
C LYS A 58 -2.74 12.44 -47.73
N SER A 59 -3.70 12.93 -46.93
CA SER A 59 -3.47 14.16 -46.14
C SER A 59 -2.59 13.86 -44.93
N ASN A 60 -1.56 14.66 -44.69
CA ASN A 60 -0.78 14.59 -43.44
C ASN A 60 -1.73 14.68 -42.23
N PRO A 61 -1.59 13.79 -41.22
CA PRO A 61 -2.43 13.85 -40.03
C PRO A 61 -2.35 15.23 -39.36
N PRO A 62 -3.46 15.77 -38.83
CA PRO A 62 -3.43 17.00 -38.06
C PRO A 62 -2.41 16.92 -36.92
N ALA A 63 -1.72 18.02 -36.60
CA ALA A 63 -0.66 18.05 -35.58
C ALA A 63 -1.10 17.47 -34.22
N TYR A 64 -2.36 17.67 -33.82
CA TYR A 64 -2.92 17.10 -32.58
C TYR A 64 -2.90 15.56 -32.56
N SER A 65 -2.99 14.91 -33.72
CA SER A 65 -2.99 13.44 -33.83
C SER A 65 -1.62 12.85 -33.47
N PHE A 66 -0.54 13.56 -33.80
CA PHE A 66 0.82 13.18 -33.41
C PHE A 66 1.01 13.31 -31.89
N VAL A 67 0.54 14.41 -31.29
CA VAL A 67 0.59 14.60 -29.82
C VAL A 67 -0.23 13.53 -29.10
N GLN A 68 -1.44 13.21 -29.59
CA GLN A 68 -2.26 12.12 -29.05
C GLN A 68 -1.58 10.74 -29.17
N GLY A 69 -0.85 10.48 -30.25
CA GLY A 69 -0.02 9.27 -30.39
C GLY A 69 1.05 9.17 -29.31
N TRP A 70 1.73 10.28 -29.00
CA TRP A 70 2.72 10.36 -27.92
C TRP A 70 2.10 10.20 -26.52
N GLN A 71 0.94 10.82 -26.26
CA GLN A 71 0.17 10.65 -25.02
C GLN A 71 -0.26 9.18 -24.81
N LEU A 72 -0.76 8.53 -25.87
CA LEU A 72 -1.11 7.10 -25.83
C LEU A 72 0.14 6.23 -25.56
N LEU A 73 1.28 6.55 -26.17
CA LEU A 73 2.53 5.83 -25.94
C LEU A 73 3.03 6.00 -24.50
N SER A 74 2.94 7.21 -23.92
CA SER A 74 3.29 7.48 -22.52
C SER A 74 2.48 6.64 -21.52
N LEU A 75 1.19 6.43 -21.79
CA LEU A 75 0.40 5.46 -21.02
C LEU A 75 0.85 4.02 -21.29
N ALA A 76 1.02 3.64 -22.56
CA ALA A 76 1.29 2.26 -22.95
C ALA A 76 2.64 1.71 -22.45
N VAL A 77 3.72 2.50 -22.49
CA VAL A 77 5.05 2.05 -22.05
C VAL A 77 5.09 1.67 -20.57
N SER A 78 4.23 2.29 -19.74
CA SER A 78 4.08 1.98 -18.31
C SER A 78 3.24 0.72 -18.04
N LEU A 79 2.50 0.23 -19.03
CA LEU A 79 1.63 -0.95 -18.89
C LEU A 79 2.33 -2.25 -19.28
N PHE A 80 3.04 -2.25 -20.41
CA PHE A 80 3.67 -3.45 -20.94
C PHE A 80 4.82 -3.12 -21.90
N VAL A 81 5.79 -4.03 -21.96
CA VAL A 81 6.93 -3.94 -22.88
C VAL A 81 6.73 -4.89 -24.08
N PRO A 82 7.25 -4.55 -25.28
CA PRO A 82 7.23 -5.47 -26.42
C PRO A 82 7.97 -6.79 -26.10
N LYS A 83 7.32 -7.93 -26.32
CA LYS A 83 7.92 -9.26 -26.12
C LYS A 83 9.00 -9.62 -27.15
N SER A 84 8.95 -9.03 -28.33
CA SER A 84 9.98 -9.21 -29.37
C SER A 84 11.15 -8.28 -29.07
N SER A 85 12.34 -8.85 -28.86
CA SER A 85 13.59 -8.10 -28.65
C SER A 85 13.86 -7.10 -29.76
N ARG A 86 13.57 -7.47 -31.02
CA ARG A 86 13.68 -6.59 -32.19
C ARG A 86 12.71 -5.41 -32.11
N LEU A 87 11.46 -5.63 -31.70
CA LEU A 87 10.47 -4.55 -31.56
C LEU A 87 10.78 -3.65 -30.37
N LEU A 88 11.28 -4.21 -29.26
CA LEU A 88 11.78 -3.43 -28.12
C LEU A 88 12.97 -2.56 -28.52
N TRP A 89 13.91 -3.09 -29.31
CA TRP A 89 15.04 -2.32 -29.84
C TRP A 89 14.59 -1.18 -30.75
N TYR A 90 13.67 -1.43 -31.70
CA TYR A 90 13.10 -0.37 -32.53
C TYR A 90 12.37 0.69 -31.69
N LEU A 91 11.64 0.30 -30.64
CA LEU A 91 11.00 1.23 -29.72
C LEU A 91 12.05 2.10 -28.99
N LYS A 92 13.08 1.49 -28.38
CA LYS A 92 14.17 2.25 -27.72
C LYS A 92 14.84 3.24 -28.67
N LEU A 93 15.18 2.79 -29.89
CA LEU A 93 15.78 3.65 -30.92
C LEU A 93 14.84 4.79 -31.35
N HIS A 94 13.54 4.51 -31.51
CA HIS A 94 12.55 5.52 -31.85
C HIS A 94 12.38 6.57 -30.74
N LEU A 95 12.34 6.13 -29.47
CA LEU A 95 12.24 7.04 -28.32
C LEU A 95 13.48 7.94 -28.25
N SER A 96 14.68 7.34 -28.27
CA SER A 96 15.96 8.06 -28.23
C SER A 96 16.12 9.06 -29.39
N ARG A 97 15.75 8.67 -30.63
CA ARG A 97 15.83 9.54 -31.82
C ARG A 97 14.90 10.75 -31.74
N ASN A 98 13.74 10.61 -31.11
CA ASN A 98 12.76 11.70 -31.00
C ASN A 98 12.89 12.50 -29.69
N ALA A 99 13.73 12.07 -28.73
CA ALA A 99 13.90 12.75 -27.46
C ALA A 99 14.54 14.14 -27.64
N ASP A 100 13.77 15.19 -27.36
CA ASP A 100 14.20 16.59 -27.44
C ASP A 100 13.49 17.42 -26.37
N THR A 101 14.25 18.20 -25.60
CA THR A 101 13.72 19.04 -24.53
C THR A 101 13.09 20.35 -25.02
N LYS A 102 13.22 20.69 -26.30
CA LYS A 102 12.68 21.94 -26.89
C LYS A 102 11.25 21.74 -27.40
N THR A 103 10.97 20.65 -28.08
CA THR A 103 9.65 20.32 -28.63
C THR A 103 8.71 19.64 -27.63
N GLU A 104 7.39 19.79 -27.80
CA GLU A 104 6.39 19.08 -26.97
C GLU A 104 6.48 17.55 -27.17
N THR A 105 6.50 17.12 -28.44
CA THR A 105 6.63 15.70 -28.82
C THR A 105 7.92 15.08 -28.31
N GLY A 106 9.04 15.81 -28.37
CA GLY A 106 10.32 15.31 -27.86
C GLY A 106 10.37 15.16 -26.35
N LYS A 107 9.65 16.00 -25.61
CA LYS A 107 9.49 15.87 -24.17
C LYS A 107 8.66 14.63 -23.80
N TYR A 108 7.60 14.32 -24.56
CA TYR A 108 6.88 13.05 -24.41
C TYR A 108 7.79 11.85 -24.75
N ALA A 109 8.60 11.92 -25.81
CA ALA A 109 9.54 10.84 -26.16
C ALA A 109 10.55 10.56 -25.03
N ALA A 110 11.16 11.61 -24.46
CA ALA A 110 12.08 11.51 -23.34
C ALA A 110 11.39 10.99 -22.05
N TYR A 111 10.12 11.33 -21.81
CA TYR A 111 9.33 10.70 -20.74
C TYR A 111 9.12 9.20 -21.00
N CYS A 112 8.71 8.84 -22.22
CA CYS A 112 8.45 7.44 -22.59
C CYS A 112 9.70 6.56 -22.46
N GLU A 113 10.88 7.10 -22.78
CA GLU A 113 12.17 6.41 -22.62
C GLU A 113 12.42 6.03 -21.15
N ARG A 114 12.29 6.99 -20.22
CA ARG A 114 12.45 6.74 -18.78
C ARG A 114 11.40 5.77 -18.23
N ALA A 115 10.13 5.94 -18.63
CA ALA A 115 9.03 5.07 -18.20
C ALA A 115 9.18 3.63 -18.74
N LEU A 116 9.71 3.47 -19.95
CA LEU A 116 10.03 2.15 -20.52
C LEU A 116 11.13 1.44 -19.71
N GLU A 117 12.22 2.12 -19.35
CA GLU A 117 13.28 1.50 -18.53
C GLU A 117 12.77 1.13 -17.12
N ARG A 118 11.93 1.96 -16.50
CA ARG A 118 11.28 1.59 -15.23
C ARG A 118 10.34 0.40 -15.36
N THR A 119 9.62 0.26 -16.48
CA THR A 119 8.76 -0.90 -16.74
C THR A 119 9.55 -2.17 -17.08
N LEU A 120 10.73 -2.03 -17.68
CA LEU A 120 11.66 -3.14 -17.87
C LEU A 120 12.25 -3.61 -16.53
N LYS A 121 12.56 -2.70 -15.61
CA LYS A 121 13.07 -3.02 -14.26
C LYS A 121 11.99 -3.63 -13.36
N ASN A 122 10.83 -2.98 -13.23
CA ASN A 122 9.79 -3.34 -12.26
C ASN A 122 8.70 -4.25 -12.87
N GLY A 123 8.82 -4.63 -14.14
CA GLY A 123 7.84 -5.43 -14.88
C GLY A 123 6.58 -4.66 -15.29
N GLY A 124 5.74 -5.29 -16.11
CA GLY A 124 4.47 -4.72 -16.56
C GLY A 124 3.39 -4.59 -15.47
N ARG A 125 2.25 -4.01 -15.85
CA ARG A 125 1.06 -3.80 -15.02
C ARG A 125 0.06 -4.95 -15.15
N GLU A 126 -0.70 -5.18 -14.09
CA GLU A 126 -1.78 -6.18 -14.09
C GLU A 126 -3.10 -5.63 -14.63
N THR A 127 -3.29 -4.31 -14.56
CA THR A 127 -4.56 -3.65 -14.87
C THR A 127 -4.43 -2.59 -15.97
N LYS A 128 -5.59 -2.10 -16.42
CA LYS A 128 -5.70 -0.93 -17.29
C LYS A 128 -5.30 0.35 -16.53
N PRO A 129 -4.94 1.45 -17.21
CA PRO A 129 -4.81 2.76 -16.59
C PRO A 129 -6.07 3.14 -15.81
N SER A 130 -5.86 3.73 -14.65
CA SER A 130 -6.88 4.46 -13.87
C SER A 130 -7.29 5.76 -14.56
N ARG A 131 -8.43 6.33 -14.16
CA ARG A 131 -8.85 7.67 -14.57
C ARG A 131 -7.81 8.72 -14.17
N MET A 132 -7.22 8.58 -12.98
CA MET A 132 -6.12 9.44 -12.51
C MET A 132 -4.93 9.44 -13.48
N GLU A 133 -4.45 8.26 -13.88
CA GLU A 133 -3.31 8.15 -14.82
C GLU A 133 -3.59 8.84 -16.16
N VAL A 134 -4.76 8.56 -16.75
CA VAL A 134 -5.17 9.15 -18.04
C VAL A 134 -5.25 10.67 -17.93
N LEU A 135 -5.88 11.21 -16.89
CA LEU A 135 -5.98 12.66 -16.70
C LEU A 135 -4.62 13.33 -16.42
N SER A 136 -3.73 12.67 -15.68
CA SER A 136 -2.35 13.15 -15.49
C SER A 136 -1.59 13.29 -16.80
N ILE A 137 -1.60 12.24 -17.66
CA ILE A 137 -0.87 12.28 -18.94
C ILE A 137 -1.49 13.30 -19.91
N LEU A 138 -2.83 13.40 -19.96
CA LEU A 138 -3.51 14.29 -20.89
C LEU A 138 -3.52 15.78 -20.47
N LEU A 139 -3.56 16.07 -19.16
CA LEU A 139 -3.78 17.44 -18.65
C LEU A 139 -2.57 18.07 -17.95
N LYS A 140 -1.62 17.28 -17.43
CA LYS A 140 -0.51 17.79 -16.61
C LYS A 140 0.84 17.82 -17.31
N ASN A 141 0.91 17.48 -18.61
CA ASN A 141 2.13 17.49 -19.43
C ASN A 141 3.29 16.71 -18.73
N PRO A 142 3.37 15.37 -18.88
CA PRO A 142 4.07 14.45 -17.99
C PRO A 142 5.61 14.56 -17.96
N TYR A 143 6.14 15.61 -18.57
CA TYR A 143 7.55 15.92 -18.73
C TYR A 143 8.01 17.14 -17.90
N HIS A 144 7.11 17.89 -17.26
CA HIS A 144 7.50 18.95 -16.32
C HIS A 144 8.13 18.39 -15.03
N HIS A 145 7.80 17.14 -14.68
CA HIS A 145 8.38 16.39 -13.57
C HIS A 145 8.66 14.96 -14.03
N SER A 146 9.66 14.30 -13.45
CA SER A 146 9.95 12.87 -13.74
C SER A 146 8.83 11.93 -13.29
N LEU A 147 7.99 12.38 -12.34
CA LEU A 147 6.87 11.67 -11.74
C LEU A 147 5.57 12.43 -12.10
N PRO A 148 4.74 11.94 -13.04
CA PRO A 148 3.59 12.67 -13.58
C PRO A 148 2.30 12.52 -12.75
N HIS A 149 2.30 11.65 -11.74
CA HIS A 149 1.17 11.39 -10.85
C HIS A 149 1.51 11.85 -9.44
N ALA A 150 0.49 12.25 -8.67
CA ALA A 150 0.64 12.59 -7.26
C ALA A 150 -0.66 12.31 -6.50
N ILE A 151 -0.55 11.86 -5.25
CA ILE A 151 -1.70 11.48 -4.41
C ILE A 151 -1.43 11.84 -2.93
N PRO A 152 -2.42 12.38 -2.19
CA PRO A 152 -2.26 12.61 -0.75
C PRO A 152 -2.30 11.29 0.03
N VAL A 153 -1.29 11.09 0.88
CA VAL A 153 -1.25 10.04 1.90
C VAL A 153 -1.60 10.65 3.25
N HIS A 154 -2.65 10.14 3.87
CA HIS A 154 -3.18 10.64 5.13
C HIS A 154 -2.43 10.02 6.31
N MET A 155 -2.14 10.85 7.30
CA MET A 155 -1.41 10.51 8.50
C MET A 155 -2.37 10.37 9.68
N MET A 156 -2.00 9.56 10.67
CA MET A 156 -2.84 9.33 11.85
C MET A 156 -3.14 10.61 12.67
N ASN A 157 -2.35 11.66 12.51
CA ASN A 157 -2.59 12.98 13.11
C ASN A 157 -3.44 13.93 12.24
N THR A 158 -4.22 13.41 11.29
CA THR A 158 -5.06 14.15 10.32
C THR A 158 -4.33 15.04 9.30
N THR A 159 -3.00 15.12 9.35
CA THR A 159 -2.22 15.76 8.27
C THR A 159 -2.12 14.84 7.05
N TYR A 160 -1.71 15.37 5.90
CA TYR A 160 -1.42 14.57 4.71
C TYR A 160 -0.11 15.03 4.05
N GLN A 161 0.55 14.12 3.34
CA GLN A 161 1.70 14.40 2.49
C GLN A 161 1.35 14.04 1.05
N VAL A 162 1.61 14.93 0.08
CA VAL A 162 1.35 14.66 -1.34
C VAL A 162 2.62 14.11 -1.97
N VAL A 163 2.64 12.81 -2.23
CA VAL A 163 3.80 12.11 -2.79
C VAL A 163 3.59 11.88 -4.28
N SER A 164 4.65 12.09 -5.06
CA SER A 164 4.63 11.90 -6.52
C SER A 164 5.08 10.50 -6.93
N PHE A 165 4.57 10.00 -8.07
CA PHE A 165 4.85 8.65 -8.57
C PHE A 165 4.69 8.54 -10.10
N ASP A 166 5.10 7.39 -10.64
CA ASP A 166 4.96 6.99 -12.05
C ASP A 166 4.21 5.67 -12.20
N GLY A 167 3.93 5.28 -13.45
CA GLY A 167 3.15 4.08 -13.78
C GLY A 167 3.78 2.74 -13.37
N SER A 168 5.06 2.73 -13.01
CA SER A 168 5.83 1.55 -12.57
C SER A 168 6.21 1.58 -11.09
N THR A 169 5.90 2.65 -10.35
CA THR A 169 6.21 2.79 -8.90
C THR A 169 5.53 1.69 -8.08
N THR A 170 6.32 0.93 -7.33
CA THR A 170 5.82 -0.05 -6.35
C THR A 170 5.36 0.62 -5.07
N ILE A 171 4.55 -0.08 -4.26
CA ILE A 171 4.15 0.39 -2.93
C ILE A 171 5.38 0.59 -2.03
N GLU A 172 6.40 -0.26 -2.15
CA GLU A 172 7.69 -0.13 -1.45
C GLU A 172 8.44 1.17 -1.85
N GLU A 173 8.68 1.40 -3.15
CA GLU A 173 9.35 2.62 -3.63
C GLU A 173 8.61 3.89 -3.19
N PHE A 174 7.27 3.87 -3.26
CA PHE A 174 6.42 4.98 -2.84
C PHE A 174 6.46 5.19 -1.32
N GLN A 175 6.50 4.12 -0.53
CA GLN A 175 6.62 4.19 0.93
C GLN A 175 7.99 4.71 1.37
N THR A 176 9.10 4.28 0.75
CA THR A 176 10.44 4.80 1.05
C THR A 176 10.53 6.29 0.69
N THR A 177 9.96 6.72 -0.44
CA THR A 177 9.85 8.14 -0.82
C THR A 177 9.09 8.94 0.24
N LEU A 178 7.90 8.45 0.64
CA LEU A 178 7.10 9.08 1.69
C LEU A 178 7.87 9.20 3.01
N ALA A 179 8.50 8.12 3.47
CA ALA A 179 9.23 8.06 4.73
C ALA A 179 10.37 9.10 4.79
N GLN A 180 11.08 9.29 3.68
CA GLN A 180 12.10 10.32 3.54
C GLN A 180 11.48 11.74 3.61
N GLU A 181 10.39 12.00 2.88
CA GLU A 181 9.71 13.30 2.89
C GLU A 181 9.18 13.69 4.29
N ILE A 182 8.71 12.73 5.09
CA ILE A 182 8.11 13.01 6.41
C ILE A 182 9.08 12.87 7.60
N GLY A 183 10.32 12.43 7.38
CA GLY A 183 11.33 12.27 8.45
C GLY A 183 11.10 11.07 9.37
N THR A 184 10.62 9.94 8.84
CA THR A 184 10.62 8.65 9.54
C THR A 184 11.83 7.81 9.10
N ARG A 185 12.14 6.72 9.82
CA ARG A 185 13.08 5.70 9.34
C ARG A 185 12.52 5.03 8.08
N ASP A 186 13.37 4.31 7.37
CA ASP A 186 13.03 3.47 6.21
C ASP A 186 12.23 2.21 6.63
N ALA A 187 12.18 1.16 5.80
CA ALA A 187 11.43 -0.10 5.95
C ALA A 187 11.42 -0.76 7.36
N THR A 188 12.38 -0.45 8.24
CA THR A 188 12.43 -0.94 9.63
C THR A 188 11.48 -0.22 10.61
N ASN A 189 10.75 0.81 10.16
CA ASN A 189 9.87 1.61 11.03
C ASN A 189 8.53 0.92 11.39
N GLY A 190 8.16 -0.15 10.68
CA GLY A 190 6.94 -0.91 10.90
C GLY A 190 5.62 -0.22 10.47
N PHE A 191 5.70 0.98 9.90
CA PHE A 191 4.59 1.64 9.21
C PHE A 191 4.37 1.03 7.83
N CYS A 192 3.11 1.04 7.41
CA CYS A 192 2.66 0.47 6.15
C CYS A 192 1.60 1.39 5.52
N LEU A 193 1.46 1.28 4.21
CA LEU A 193 0.38 1.91 3.46
C LEU A 193 -0.86 1.03 3.43
N PHE A 194 -2.02 1.69 3.56
CA PHE A 194 -3.34 1.10 3.48
C PHE A 194 -4.19 1.92 2.51
N SER A 195 -5.16 1.30 1.85
CA SER A 195 -6.24 2.00 1.15
C SER A 195 -7.59 1.79 1.83
N ASP A 196 -8.47 2.77 1.75
CA ASP A 196 -9.89 2.58 2.05
C ASP A 196 -10.55 1.54 1.11
N ASP A 197 -11.62 0.90 1.56
CA ASP A 197 -12.48 0.14 0.64
C ASP A 197 -13.39 1.09 -0.18
N PRO A 198 -13.58 0.83 -1.49
CA PRO A 198 -14.47 1.64 -2.32
C PRO A 198 -15.94 1.64 -1.88
N ILE A 199 -16.36 0.73 -0.99
CA ILE A 199 -17.77 0.52 -0.59
C ILE A 199 -17.92 0.42 0.94
N GLU A 200 -17.11 -0.40 1.60
CA GLU A 200 -17.17 -0.62 3.04
C GLU A 200 -16.42 0.48 3.80
N LYS A 201 -17.16 1.51 4.24
CA LYS A 201 -16.62 2.76 4.83
C LYS A 201 -15.54 2.57 5.91
N ASP A 202 -15.67 1.54 6.75
CA ASP A 202 -14.79 1.29 7.89
C ASP A 202 -13.80 0.12 7.64
N LEU A 203 -13.67 -0.34 6.38
CA LEU A 203 -12.70 -1.35 5.97
C LEU A 203 -11.48 -0.69 5.30
N GLU A 204 -10.30 -1.09 5.74
CA GLU A 204 -9.02 -0.69 5.14
C GLU A 204 -8.28 -1.95 4.66
N HIS A 205 -7.56 -1.82 3.55
CA HIS A 205 -6.77 -2.90 2.94
C HIS A 205 -5.28 -2.58 3.06
N TYR A 206 -4.50 -3.46 3.67
CA TYR A 206 -3.04 -3.42 3.62
C TYR A 206 -2.56 -3.56 2.17
N LEU A 207 -1.60 -2.72 1.76
CA LEU A 207 -1.06 -2.72 0.41
C LEU A 207 0.23 -3.54 0.33
N ASP A 208 0.22 -4.54 -0.56
CA ASP A 208 1.38 -5.38 -0.90
C ASP A 208 2.56 -4.52 -1.41
N PRO A 209 3.73 -4.54 -0.74
CA PRO A 209 4.92 -3.77 -1.12
C PRO A 209 5.35 -3.93 -2.59
N LEU A 210 5.17 -5.11 -3.19
CA LEU A 210 5.57 -5.41 -4.57
C LEU A 210 4.50 -5.02 -5.60
N ALA A 211 3.26 -4.75 -5.16
CA ALA A 211 2.22 -4.26 -6.06
C ALA A 211 2.59 -2.87 -6.59
N LYS A 212 2.14 -2.56 -7.82
CA LYS A 212 2.25 -1.21 -8.38
C LYS A 212 1.13 -0.34 -7.85
N LEU A 213 1.44 0.88 -7.39
CA LEU A 213 0.43 1.78 -6.82
C LEU A 213 -0.71 2.05 -7.81
N CYS A 214 -0.39 2.26 -9.08
CA CYS A 214 -1.39 2.45 -10.13
C CYS A 214 -2.31 1.22 -10.36
N ASP A 215 -1.84 -0.01 -10.09
CA ASP A 215 -2.71 -1.19 -10.12
C ASP A 215 -3.69 -1.21 -8.93
N VAL A 216 -3.27 -0.74 -7.75
CA VAL A 216 -4.17 -0.56 -6.59
C VAL A 216 -5.27 0.45 -6.91
N ILE A 217 -4.89 1.63 -7.43
CA ILE A 217 -5.84 2.70 -7.81
C ILE A 217 -6.86 2.18 -8.85
N SER A 218 -6.38 1.52 -9.91
CA SER A 218 -7.26 0.97 -10.98
C SER A 218 -8.18 -0.16 -10.50
N LYS A 219 -7.74 -1.01 -9.56
CA LYS A 219 -8.57 -2.02 -8.88
C LYS A 219 -9.65 -1.37 -8.02
N TRP A 220 -9.32 -0.30 -7.29
CA TRP A 220 -10.25 0.46 -6.46
C TRP A 220 -11.33 1.17 -7.30
N GLU A 221 -10.94 1.93 -8.32
CA GLU A 221 -11.86 2.60 -9.26
C GLU A 221 -12.79 1.60 -9.98
N THR A 222 -12.30 0.39 -10.21
CA THR A 222 -13.06 -0.68 -10.84
C THR A 222 -14.09 -1.30 -9.91
N ALA A 223 -13.72 -1.59 -8.66
CA ALA A 223 -14.65 -2.10 -7.66
C ALA A 223 -15.75 -1.08 -7.29
N LEU A 224 -15.42 0.21 -7.21
CA LEU A 224 -16.41 1.30 -7.01
C LEU A 224 -17.46 1.28 -8.14
N ARG A 225 -17.00 1.30 -9.40
CA ARG A 225 -17.86 1.32 -10.59
C ARG A 225 -18.75 0.08 -10.73
N GLU A 226 -18.22 -1.11 -10.45
CA GLU A 226 -18.93 -2.38 -10.66
C GLU A 226 -20.01 -2.63 -9.62
N LYS A 227 -19.80 -2.22 -8.36
CA LYS A 227 -20.78 -2.44 -7.28
C LYS A 227 -21.69 -1.24 -6.99
N GLY A 228 -21.37 -0.03 -7.49
CA GLY A 228 -22.21 1.18 -7.36
C GLY A 228 -23.56 1.15 -8.09
N SER A 229 -24.09 -0.02 -8.50
CA SER A 229 -25.36 -0.20 -9.22
C SER A 229 -25.51 0.64 -10.52
N GLY A 230 -24.38 1.02 -11.14
CA GLY A 230 -24.36 1.91 -12.31
C GLY A 230 -24.52 3.40 -12.01
N LYS A 231 -24.70 3.81 -10.74
CA LYS A 231 -24.61 5.23 -10.36
C LYS A 231 -23.15 5.68 -10.42
N PHE A 232 -22.87 6.64 -11.28
CA PHE A 232 -21.51 7.07 -11.60
C PHE A 232 -21.01 8.13 -10.60
N GLU A 233 -20.59 7.70 -9.41
CA GLU A 233 -20.01 8.59 -8.40
C GLU A 233 -18.57 8.99 -8.78
N ASN A 234 -18.48 10.06 -9.58
CA ASN A 234 -17.26 10.54 -10.22
C ASN A 234 -16.32 11.32 -9.29
N THR A 235 -16.76 11.58 -8.05
CA THR A 235 -16.11 12.44 -7.05
C THR A 235 -15.30 11.67 -6.01
N ARG A 236 -15.62 10.39 -5.77
CA ARG A 236 -14.89 9.59 -4.78
C ARG A 236 -13.54 9.17 -5.35
N VAL A 237 -12.48 9.42 -4.60
CA VAL A 237 -11.11 8.98 -4.90
C VAL A 237 -10.63 8.04 -3.80
N ILE A 238 -9.73 7.12 -4.14
CA ILE A 238 -9.04 6.26 -3.18
C ILE A 238 -8.30 7.11 -2.14
N GLN A 239 -8.46 6.76 -0.87
CA GLN A 239 -7.73 7.37 0.23
C GLN A 239 -6.60 6.44 0.66
N LEU A 240 -5.36 6.93 0.63
CA LEU A 240 -4.22 6.23 1.23
C LEU A 240 -4.02 6.69 2.67
N THR A 241 -3.76 5.76 3.57
CA THR A 241 -3.45 5.99 4.99
C THR A 241 -2.09 5.38 5.33
N TYR A 242 -1.23 6.11 6.05
CA TYR A 242 0.05 5.64 6.57
C TYR A 242 -0.02 5.41 8.09
N LYS A 243 0.06 4.15 8.52
CA LYS A 243 -0.10 3.75 9.93
C LYS A 243 0.84 2.61 10.33
N ASN A 244 1.18 2.53 11.61
CA ASN A 244 2.00 1.44 12.15
C ASN A 244 1.22 0.12 12.08
N ARG A 245 1.84 -0.92 11.53
CA ARG A 245 1.26 -2.26 11.38
C ARG A 245 2.11 -3.32 12.11
N LEU A 246 3.42 -3.18 12.03
CA LEU A 246 4.38 -4.04 12.75
C LEU A 246 5.00 -3.23 13.88
N TYR A 247 4.88 -3.73 15.11
CA TYR A 247 5.47 -3.11 16.29
C TYR A 247 6.56 -4.01 16.87
N TRP A 248 7.80 -3.50 16.84
CA TRP A 248 8.99 -4.23 17.26
C TRP A 248 9.58 -3.60 18.52
N ARG A 249 9.50 -4.27 19.68
CA ARG A 249 9.91 -3.68 20.98
C ARG A 249 11.38 -3.26 20.99
N HIS A 250 12.24 -4.01 20.30
CA HIS A 250 13.68 -3.74 20.22
C HIS A 250 14.01 -2.47 19.41
N THR A 251 13.11 -1.98 18.55
CA THR A 251 13.33 -0.79 17.71
C THR A 251 12.85 0.52 18.36
N VAL A 252 12.10 0.46 19.46
CA VAL A 252 11.48 1.61 20.15
C VAL A 252 12.48 2.71 20.51
N LYS A 253 13.70 2.33 20.89
CA LYS A 253 14.81 3.26 21.20
C LYS A 253 15.28 4.10 20.01
N PHE A 254 14.98 3.67 18.78
CA PHE A 254 15.37 4.35 17.54
C PHE A 254 14.23 5.13 16.89
N GLU A 255 13.03 5.19 17.51
CA GLU A 255 11.89 5.91 16.93
C GLU A 255 12.23 7.39 16.68
N THR A 256 11.76 7.93 15.55
CA THR A 256 11.81 9.39 15.33
C THR A 256 10.63 10.07 16.04
N ASP A 257 10.74 11.37 16.27
CA ASP A 257 9.66 12.13 16.92
C ASP A 257 8.40 12.20 16.05
N LYS A 258 8.54 12.11 14.72
CA LYS A 258 7.42 11.94 13.79
C LYS A 258 6.72 10.60 14.00
N GLU A 259 7.48 9.50 14.07
CA GLU A 259 6.92 8.16 14.31
C GLU A 259 6.18 8.09 15.64
N ARG A 260 6.78 8.63 16.71
CA ARG A 260 6.16 8.74 18.05
C ARG A 260 4.85 9.54 17.99
N LEU A 261 4.84 10.68 17.32
CA LEU A 261 3.63 11.49 17.15
C LEU A 261 2.53 10.70 16.43
N LEU A 262 2.82 10.11 15.26
CA LEU A 262 1.83 9.33 14.50
C LEU A 262 1.31 8.12 15.30
N PHE A 263 2.18 7.41 16.00
CA PHE A 263 1.81 6.25 16.80
C PHE A 263 1.04 6.62 18.08
N CYS A 264 1.29 7.80 18.65
CA CYS A 264 0.49 8.38 19.73
C CYS A 264 -0.97 8.60 19.29
N TYR A 265 -1.18 9.25 18.13
CA TYR A 265 -2.52 9.43 17.56
C TYR A 265 -3.20 8.09 17.22
N GLN A 266 -2.45 7.12 16.67
CA GLN A 266 -2.97 5.78 16.38
C GLN A 266 -3.39 5.04 17.64
N THR A 267 -2.57 5.09 18.69
CA THR A 267 -2.88 4.50 20.01
C THR A 267 -4.12 5.15 20.60
N ASN A 268 -4.22 6.49 20.50
CA ASN A 268 -5.39 7.22 20.98
C ASN A 268 -6.68 6.79 20.25
N ALA A 269 -6.63 6.58 18.93
CA ALA A 269 -7.77 6.06 18.18
C ALA A 269 -8.23 4.69 18.71
N GLN A 270 -7.30 3.78 19.07
CA GLN A 270 -7.66 2.51 19.71
C GLN A 270 -8.27 2.71 21.11
N ILE A 271 -7.70 3.58 21.93
CA ILE A 271 -8.22 3.93 23.27
C ILE A 271 -9.66 4.44 23.20
N VAL A 272 -9.91 5.41 22.31
CA VAL A 272 -11.24 6.00 22.09
C VAL A 272 -12.23 4.92 21.64
N GLN A 273 -11.81 4.04 20.72
CA GLN A 273 -12.63 2.94 20.19
C GLN A 273 -12.90 1.76 21.16
N GLY A 274 -12.36 1.78 22.38
CA GLY A 274 -12.54 0.67 23.33
C GLY A 274 -11.52 -0.47 23.19
N ARG A 275 -10.49 -0.29 22.37
CA ARG A 275 -9.47 -1.29 22.02
C ARG A 275 -8.19 -1.14 22.85
N PHE A 276 -8.35 -0.73 24.11
CA PHE A 276 -7.26 -0.55 25.07
C PHE A 276 -7.81 -0.64 26.50
N PRO A 277 -7.22 -1.45 27.41
CA PRO A 277 -7.60 -1.50 28.81
C PRO A 277 -6.95 -0.36 29.59
N LEU A 278 -7.77 0.47 30.24
CA LEU A 278 -7.36 1.59 31.09
C LEU A 278 -8.49 1.96 32.06
N SER A 279 -8.16 2.60 33.18
CA SER A 279 -9.15 3.17 34.11
C SER A 279 -9.76 4.46 33.56
N ARG A 280 -10.86 4.94 34.17
CA ARG A 280 -11.45 6.26 33.85
C ARG A 280 -10.47 7.41 34.10
N ASP A 281 -9.67 7.33 35.17
CA ASP A 281 -8.69 8.35 35.53
C ASP A 281 -7.54 8.41 34.52
N LEU A 282 -6.99 7.26 34.14
CA LEU A 282 -5.95 7.19 33.11
C LEU A 282 -6.49 7.62 31.74
N ALA A 283 -7.74 7.29 31.41
CA ALA A 283 -8.39 7.79 30.20
C ALA A 283 -8.48 9.32 30.17
N LEU A 284 -8.73 9.95 31.33
CA LEU A 284 -8.81 11.40 31.44
C LEU A 284 -7.43 12.07 31.35
N GLU A 285 -6.40 11.45 31.93
CA GLU A 285 -5.02 11.92 31.81
C GLU A 285 -4.51 11.85 30.37
N LEU A 286 -4.72 10.71 29.70
CA LEU A 286 -4.38 10.53 28.30
C LEU A 286 -5.18 11.50 27.39
N ALA A 287 -6.47 11.72 27.67
CA ALA A 287 -7.27 12.72 26.96
C ALA A 287 -6.75 14.15 27.15
N SER A 288 -6.32 14.52 28.37
CA SER A 288 -5.72 15.84 28.63
C SER A 288 -4.38 16.03 27.90
N LEU A 289 -3.54 15.00 27.85
CA LEU A 289 -2.29 14.99 27.07
C LEU A 289 -2.56 15.15 25.57
N MET A 290 -3.53 14.42 25.02
CA MET A 290 -3.92 14.57 23.61
C MET A 290 -4.52 15.94 23.29
N SER A 291 -5.24 16.54 24.24
CA SER A 291 -5.74 17.91 24.09
C SER A 291 -4.58 18.90 23.96
N GLN A 292 -3.54 18.78 24.79
CA GLN A 292 -2.31 19.58 24.66
C GLN A 292 -1.56 19.29 23.34
N ILE A 293 -1.50 18.03 22.90
CA ILE A 293 -0.81 17.62 21.66
C ILE A 293 -1.47 18.17 20.39
N ASP A 294 -2.81 18.17 20.33
CA ASP A 294 -3.60 18.48 19.14
C ASP A 294 -4.12 19.93 19.09
N MET A 295 -4.46 20.49 20.26
CA MET A 295 -5.09 21.81 20.38
C MET A 295 -4.17 22.87 21.04
N GLY A 296 -3.02 22.46 21.57
CA GLY A 296 -2.04 23.32 22.25
C GLY A 296 -2.48 23.77 23.64
N ASP A 297 -1.87 24.84 24.15
CA ASP A 297 -2.20 25.42 25.45
C ASP A 297 -3.70 25.81 25.55
N TYR A 298 -4.36 25.36 26.62
CA TYR A 298 -5.73 25.76 26.92
C TYR A 298 -5.83 27.28 27.16
N SER A 299 -6.81 27.92 26.50
CA SER A 299 -7.14 29.33 26.70
C SER A 299 -8.65 29.53 26.84
N HIS A 300 -9.06 30.22 27.90
CA HIS A 300 -10.47 30.49 28.21
C HIS A 300 -11.15 31.40 27.17
N GLU A 301 -10.40 32.24 26.46
CA GLU A 301 -10.92 33.18 25.46
C GLU A 301 -11.40 32.44 24.21
N LYS A 302 -10.62 31.45 23.74
CA LYS A 302 -10.98 30.59 22.60
C LYS A 302 -12.28 29.80 22.83
N SER A 303 -12.67 29.58 24.09
CA SER A 303 -13.92 28.89 24.43
C SER A 303 -15.16 29.80 24.48
N ARG A 304 -15.00 31.13 24.46
CA ARG A 304 -16.12 32.09 24.52
C ARG A 304 -16.56 32.61 23.15
N GLY A 305 -15.63 32.82 22.22
CA GLY A 305 -15.92 33.50 20.94
C GLY A 305 -16.62 32.67 19.86
N THR A 306 -16.57 31.33 19.93
CA THR A 306 -16.92 30.46 18.77
C THR A 306 -18.17 29.62 18.99
N GLY A 307 -18.94 29.85 20.06
CA GLY A 307 -20.10 29.03 20.44
C GLY A 307 -19.78 27.55 20.78
N SER A 308 -18.50 27.15 20.71
CA SER A 308 -18.08 25.77 20.87
C SER A 308 -17.24 25.61 22.14
N ASN A 309 -17.73 24.80 23.07
CA ASN A 309 -17.00 24.52 24.30
C ASN A 309 -15.80 23.60 24.00
N VAL A 310 -14.58 24.14 24.14
CA VAL A 310 -13.33 23.42 23.79
C VAL A 310 -13.15 22.15 24.63
N GLY A 311 -13.61 22.14 25.89
CA GLY A 311 -13.55 20.94 26.72
C GLY A 311 -14.43 19.79 26.22
N ILE A 312 -15.62 20.10 25.68
CA ILE A 312 -16.49 19.08 25.06
C ILE A 312 -15.83 18.53 23.78
N LYS A 313 -15.28 19.39 22.92
CA LYS A 313 -14.52 18.97 21.73
C LYS A 313 -13.34 18.05 22.06
N ALA A 314 -12.64 18.34 23.16
CA ALA A 314 -11.55 17.51 23.66
C ALA A 314 -12.04 16.13 24.16
N LEU A 315 -13.13 16.09 24.94
CA LEU A 315 -13.76 14.83 25.35
C LEU A 315 -14.22 14.00 24.14
N ASP A 316 -14.91 14.61 23.19
CA ASP A 316 -15.44 13.93 22.00
C ASP A 316 -14.36 13.33 21.10
N LYS A 317 -13.17 13.93 21.07
CA LYS A 317 -12.05 13.50 20.22
C LYS A 317 -11.08 12.54 20.92
N PHE A 318 -10.94 12.62 22.25
CA PHE A 318 -9.88 11.91 22.97
C PHE A 318 -10.33 11.04 24.15
N TYR A 319 -11.55 11.22 24.67
CA TYR A 319 -12.06 10.39 25.76
C TYR A 319 -12.84 9.18 25.21
N PRO A 320 -12.72 7.97 25.80
CA PRO A 320 -13.41 6.79 25.28
C PRO A 320 -14.93 6.92 25.28
N TYR A 321 -15.57 6.65 24.14
CA TYR A 321 -17.03 6.77 23.99
C TYR A 321 -17.76 5.93 25.05
N ARG A 322 -17.29 4.70 25.32
CA ARG A 322 -17.85 3.80 26.35
C ARG A 322 -17.89 4.39 27.76
N TYR A 323 -17.04 5.37 28.07
CA TYR A 323 -17.06 6.07 29.35
C TYR A 323 -17.89 7.34 29.28
N ARG A 324 -17.83 8.10 28.18
CA ARG A 324 -18.64 9.30 27.95
C ARG A 324 -20.14 8.99 27.88
N ASP A 325 -20.51 7.97 27.11
CA ASP A 325 -21.90 7.60 26.83
C ASP A 325 -22.59 6.94 28.03
N ALA A 326 -21.82 6.62 29.08
CA ALA A 326 -22.31 6.13 30.37
C ALA A 326 -22.54 7.26 31.41
N LEU A 327 -22.34 8.53 31.04
CA LEU A 327 -22.51 9.70 31.92
C LEU A 327 -23.85 10.38 31.65
N ASN A 328 -24.46 10.93 32.70
CA ASN A 328 -25.52 11.93 32.57
C ASN A 328 -24.93 13.33 32.27
N ALA A 329 -25.79 14.34 32.06
CA ALA A 329 -25.35 15.70 31.72
C ALA A 329 -24.51 16.40 32.81
N GLU A 330 -24.78 16.10 34.09
CA GLU A 330 -24.07 16.67 35.24
C GLU A 330 -22.67 16.05 35.36
N GLN A 331 -22.59 14.72 35.31
CA GLN A 331 -21.35 13.95 35.30
C GLN A 331 -20.47 14.28 34.08
N LEU A 332 -21.07 14.52 32.91
CA LEU A 332 -20.34 14.95 31.72
C LEU A 332 -19.67 16.32 31.95
N LYS A 333 -20.36 17.25 32.64
CA LYS A 333 -19.80 18.55 33.03
C LYS A 333 -18.67 18.41 34.05
N GLU A 334 -18.82 17.54 35.05
CA GLU A 334 -17.76 17.25 36.03
C GLU A 334 -16.50 16.68 35.36
N VAL A 335 -16.66 15.67 34.49
CA VAL A 335 -15.56 15.06 33.73
C VAL A 335 -14.90 16.08 32.78
N GLN A 336 -15.69 17.00 32.22
CA GLN A 336 -15.19 18.09 31.40
C GLN A 336 -14.35 19.09 32.21
N GLU A 337 -14.83 19.53 33.37
CA GLU A 337 -14.10 20.43 34.28
C GLU A 337 -12.80 19.80 34.75
N LEU A 338 -12.81 18.49 35.05
CA LEU A 338 -11.61 17.74 35.44
C LEU A 338 -10.62 17.53 34.28
N LEU A 339 -11.09 17.35 33.04
CA LEU A 339 -10.23 17.36 31.84
C LEU A 339 -9.55 18.73 31.66
N ILE A 340 -10.31 19.82 31.74
CA ILE A 340 -9.79 21.19 31.60
C ILE A 340 -8.77 21.49 32.71
N SER A 341 -9.06 21.09 33.96
CA SER A 341 -8.13 21.20 35.09
C SER A 341 -6.80 20.49 34.81
N LYS A 342 -6.83 19.22 34.38
CA LYS A 342 -5.62 18.47 34.00
C LYS A 342 -4.89 19.11 32.80
N TRP A 343 -5.61 19.60 31.80
CA TRP A 343 -5.03 20.25 30.62
C TRP A 343 -4.32 21.57 30.97
N MET A 344 -4.88 22.39 31.86
CA MET A 344 -4.22 23.63 32.32
C MET A 344 -2.87 23.37 33.00
N LEU A 345 -2.67 22.22 33.65
CA LEU A 345 -1.39 21.81 34.25
C LEU A 345 -0.32 21.41 33.21
N LEU A 346 -0.71 21.25 31.94
CA LEU A 346 0.21 20.95 30.83
C LEU A 346 0.68 22.20 30.09
N LYS A 347 0.20 23.40 30.48
CA LYS A 347 0.53 24.67 29.82
C LYS A 347 2.05 24.86 29.67
N GLY A 348 2.50 25.19 28.46
CA GLY A 348 3.91 25.39 28.13
C GLY A 348 4.73 24.10 27.99
N ARG A 349 4.15 22.90 28.18
CA ARG A 349 4.82 21.64 27.82
C ARG A 349 4.81 21.46 26.31
N SER A 350 5.94 21.02 25.76
CA SER A 350 6.07 20.76 24.33
C SER A 350 5.19 19.57 23.90
N THR A 351 4.77 19.57 22.64
CA THR A 351 4.08 18.43 22.01
C THR A 351 4.89 17.14 22.14
N LEU A 352 6.22 17.22 21.99
CA LEU A 352 7.11 16.07 22.10
C LEU A 352 7.14 15.48 23.52
N ASP A 353 7.21 16.33 24.55
CA ASP A 353 7.17 15.86 25.95
C ASP A 353 5.83 15.20 26.26
N CYS A 354 4.72 15.77 25.80
CA CYS A 354 3.39 15.21 25.98
C CYS A 354 3.26 13.84 25.29
N VAL A 355 3.75 13.71 24.04
CA VAL A 355 3.83 12.43 23.31
C VAL A 355 4.69 11.41 24.05
N ARG A 356 5.85 11.82 24.59
CA ARG A 356 6.73 10.95 25.37
C ARG A 356 6.04 10.44 26.64
N ILE A 357 5.37 11.31 27.40
CA ILE A 357 4.61 10.93 28.60
C ILE A 357 3.48 9.96 28.22
N TYR A 358 2.69 10.29 27.20
CA TYR A 358 1.57 9.49 26.70
C TYR A 358 2.00 8.06 26.33
N LEU A 359 3.04 7.93 25.49
CA LEU A 359 3.56 6.63 25.06
C LEU A 359 4.21 5.87 26.22
N THR A 360 4.86 6.55 27.16
CA THR A 360 5.42 5.92 28.37
C THR A 360 4.34 5.29 29.24
N CYS A 361 3.17 5.94 29.36
CA CYS A 361 2.02 5.36 30.06
C CYS A 361 1.42 4.19 29.27
N CYS A 362 1.20 4.33 27.96
CA CYS A 362 0.56 3.28 27.15
C CYS A 362 1.42 2.01 27.03
N ARG A 363 2.76 2.15 26.96
CA ARG A 363 3.72 1.04 26.87
C ARG A 363 3.78 0.14 28.10
N LYS A 364 3.14 0.51 29.21
CA LYS A 364 2.99 -0.35 30.39
C LYS A 364 2.05 -1.53 30.14
N TRP A 365 1.17 -1.45 29.14
CA TRP A 365 0.29 -2.57 28.78
C TRP A 365 1.09 -3.64 28.01
N PRO A 366 1.11 -4.93 28.43
CA PRO A 366 1.96 -5.96 27.80
C PRO A 366 1.71 -6.18 26.29
N TYR A 367 0.48 -5.92 25.84
CA TYR A 367 0.04 -6.04 24.45
C TYR A 367 0.02 -4.69 23.70
N PHE A 368 0.68 -3.66 24.23
CA PHE A 368 0.88 -2.41 23.51
C PHE A 368 1.57 -2.67 22.16
N GLY A 369 0.98 -2.14 21.08
CA GLY A 369 1.39 -2.38 19.70
C GLY A 369 0.86 -3.68 19.06
N ALA A 370 0.15 -4.54 19.79
CA ALA A 370 -0.54 -5.67 19.20
C ALA A 370 -1.77 -5.22 18.39
N SER A 371 -2.03 -5.89 17.27
CA SER A 371 -3.28 -5.67 16.51
C SER A 371 -4.39 -6.55 17.07
N LEU A 372 -5.57 -5.96 17.31
CA LEU A 372 -6.68 -6.61 18.00
C LEU A 372 -7.84 -6.94 17.03
N PHE A 373 -8.21 -8.23 16.97
CA PHE A 373 -9.31 -8.73 16.16
C PHE A 373 -10.39 -9.37 17.05
N GLN A 374 -11.63 -8.88 17.01
CA GLN A 374 -12.76 -9.57 17.65
C GLN A 374 -13.11 -10.84 16.89
N ALA A 375 -13.24 -11.96 17.59
CA ALA A 375 -13.65 -13.24 17.02
C ALA A 375 -14.45 -14.09 18.02
N LYS A 376 -15.23 -15.06 17.51
CA LYS A 376 -15.91 -16.07 18.35
C LYS A 376 -15.14 -17.39 18.37
N PRO A 377 -14.62 -17.86 19.51
CA PRO A 377 -14.15 -19.25 19.63
C PRO A 377 -15.28 -20.23 19.27
N ARG A 378 -14.99 -21.25 18.46
CA ARG A 378 -15.98 -22.30 18.09
C ARG A 378 -16.01 -23.48 19.05
N HIS A 379 -14.89 -23.79 19.68
CA HIS A 379 -14.69 -24.98 20.53
C HIS A 379 -14.74 -24.64 22.02
N SER A 380 -15.43 -23.56 22.39
CA SER A 380 -15.62 -23.12 23.77
C SER A 380 -16.94 -22.37 23.89
N ASP A 381 -17.60 -22.47 25.04
CA ASP A 381 -18.80 -21.69 25.39
C ASP A 381 -18.49 -20.21 25.67
N GLN A 382 -17.22 -19.80 25.52
CA GLN A 382 -16.77 -18.42 25.61
C GLN A 382 -17.53 -17.50 24.63
N ALA A 383 -17.75 -16.27 25.10
CA ALA A 383 -18.29 -15.18 24.30
C ALA A 383 -17.28 -14.72 23.21
N MET A 384 -17.50 -13.54 22.63
CA MET A 384 -16.44 -12.90 21.83
C MET A 384 -15.15 -12.80 22.65
N ALA A 385 -14.01 -12.95 21.98
CA ALA A 385 -12.68 -12.68 22.53
C ALA A 385 -11.90 -11.78 21.58
N TRP A 386 -10.82 -11.17 22.08
CA TRP A 386 -9.84 -10.47 21.26
C TRP A 386 -8.69 -11.41 20.90
N LEU A 387 -8.37 -11.53 19.62
CA LEU A 387 -7.10 -12.08 19.15
C LEU A 387 -6.11 -10.91 19.04
N ALA A 388 -5.11 -10.90 19.90
CA ALA A 388 -4.05 -9.90 19.96
C ALA A 388 -2.77 -10.47 19.33
N VAL A 389 -2.48 -10.03 18.10
CA VAL A 389 -1.29 -10.43 17.33
C VAL A 389 -0.14 -9.50 17.67
N SER A 390 0.89 -10.01 18.34
CA SER A 390 2.10 -9.29 18.75
C SER A 390 3.33 -9.79 17.97
N GLU A 391 4.51 -9.19 18.22
CA GLU A 391 5.76 -9.51 17.49
C GLU A 391 6.21 -10.98 17.63
N ASP A 392 5.70 -11.68 18.65
CA ASP A 392 6.20 -12.95 19.18
C ASP A 392 5.13 -14.06 19.33
N ALA A 393 3.84 -13.70 19.31
CA ALA A 393 2.75 -14.62 19.60
C ALA A 393 1.38 -14.11 19.10
N LEU A 394 0.43 -15.04 18.96
CA LEU A 394 -1.00 -14.73 19.02
C LEU A 394 -1.50 -14.96 20.45
N ASN A 395 -2.20 -13.98 21.02
CA ASN A 395 -2.75 -14.05 22.38
C ASN A 395 -4.28 -13.93 22.31
N VAL A 396 -5.00 -14.67 23.14
CA VAL A 396 -6.46 -14.56 23.29
C VAL A 396 -6.75 -13.80 24.57
N LEU A 397 -7.49 -12.69 24.48
CA LEU A 397 -7.86 -11.85 25.63
C LEU A 397 -9.38 -11.79 25.81
N GLU A 398 -9.84 -11.65 27.04
CA GLU A 398 -11.27 -11.47 27.35
C GLU A 398 -11.79 -10.15 26.76
N LEU A 399 -13.01 -10.14 26.20
CA LEU A 399 -13.60 -8.98 25.52
C LEU A 399 -13.60 -7.70 26.39
N SER A 400 -14.04 -7.84 27.64
CA SER A 400 -14.38 -6.71 28.53
C SER A 400 -13.17 -6.19 29.31
N SER A 401 -12.37 -7.10 29.88
CA SER A 401 -11.22 -6.74 30.72
C SER A 401 -9.89 -6.67 29.96
N MET A 402 -9.81 -7.27 28.76
CA MET A 402 -8.55 -7.55 28.04
C MET A 402 -7.54 -8.37 28.85
N THR A 403 -7.98 -9.13 29.86
CA THR A 403 -7.12 -10.09 30.57
C THR A 403 -6.74 -11.26 29.65
N PRO A 404 -5.50 -11.76 29.73
CA PRO A 404 -5.07 -12.88 28.89
C PRO A 404 -5.71 -14.19 29.33
N MET A 405 -6.21 -14.93 28.34
CA MET A 405 -6.87 -16.23 28.48
C MET A 405 -6.00 -17.37 27.93
N ALA A 406 -5.31 -17.12 26.82
CA ALA A 406 -4.38 -18.06 26.19
C ALA A 406 -3.28 -17.31 25.41
N ARG A 407 -2.14 -17.98 25.18
CA ARG A 407 -1.01 -17.44 24.43
C ARG A 407 -0.38 -18.55 23.59
N TYR A 408 -0.17 -18.27 22.31
CA TYR A 408 0.37 -19.18 21.31
C TYR A 408 1.61 -18.53 20.68
N PRO A 409 2.82 -18.81 21.21
CA PRO A 409 4.07 -18.33 20.63
C PRO A 409 4.23 -18.86 19.21
N TYR A 410 4.80 -18.05 18.31
CA TYR A 410 4.97 -18.46 16.91
C TYR A 410 5.81 -19.72 16.71
N THR A 411 6.68 -20.07 17.66
CA THR A 411 7.44 -21.33 17.70
C THR A 411 6.58 -22.58 17.83
N THR A 412 5.36 -22.46 18.38
CA THR A 412 4.40 -23.58 18.54
C THR A 412 3.36 -23.64 17.43
N VAL A 413 3.28 -22.61 16.57
CA VAL A 413 2.29 -22.54 15.49
C VAL A 413 2.70 -23.41 14.32
N MET A 414 1.90 -24.44 14.02
CA MET A 414 2.13 -25.35 12.90
C MET A 414 1.51 -24.84 11.60
N THR A 415 0.28 -24.32 11.66
CA THR A 415 -0.39 -23.72 10.51
C THR A 415 -1.51 -22.78 10.94
N PHE A 416 -1.82 -21.80 10.11
CA PHE A 416 -2.86 -20.80 10.36
C PHE A 416 -3.45 -20.28 9.04
N GLY A 417 -4.68 -19.77 9.08
CA GLY A 417 -5.30 -19.12 7.93
C GLY A 417 -6.82 -19.29 7.88
N GLY A 418 -7.43 -18.93 6.75
CA GLY A 418 -8.87 -19.07 6.55
C GLY A 418 -9.32 -20.52 6.33
N CYS A 419 -10.27 -20.97 7.16
CA CYS A 419 -10.97 -22.24 7.02
C CYS A 419 -12.47 -21.98 6.89
N GLN A 420 -12.99 -21.99 5.66
CA GLN A 420 -14.38 -21.63 5.33
C GLN A 420 -14.72 -20.17 5.70
N ASP A 421 -15.47 -19.96 6.79
CA ASP A 421 -15.86 -18.66 7.33
C ASP A 421 -15.24 -18.40 8.73
N ASP A 422 -14.31 -19.26 9.18
CA ASP A 422 -13.57 -19.12 10.42
C ASP A 422 -12.06 -18.92 10.14
N PHE A 423 -11.36 -18.21 11.02
CA PHE A 423 -9.90 -18.25 11.11
C PHE A 423 -9.49 -19.50 11.89
N MET A 424 -8.54 -20.27 11.35
CA MET A 424 -7.99 -21.49 11.93
C MET A 424 -6.57 -21.24 12.42
N LEU A 425 -6.25 -21.78 13.59
CA LEU A 425 -4.91 -21.84 14.16
C LEU A 425 -4.66 -23.26 14.65
N VAL A 426 -3.53 -23.87 14.29
CA VAL A 426 -3.10 -25.18 14.75
C VAL A 426 -1.75 -25.04 15.45
N VAL A 427 -1.64 -25.55 16.67
CA VAL A 427 -0.44 -25.45 17.51
C VAL A 427 0.00 -26.82 18.04
N SER A 428 1.30 -26.97 18.31
CA SER A 428 1.82 -28.10 19.08
C SER A 428 1.39 -28.01 20.54
N ASN A 429 0.91 -29.13 21.10
CA ASN A 429 0.68 -29.27 22.53
C ASN A 429 1.86 -30.04 23.16
N GLU A 430 2.76 -29.34 23.85
CA GLU A 430 3.92 -29.93 24.53
C GLU A 430 3.62 -30.38 25.98
N ASP A 431 2.50 -29.94 26.58
CA ASP A 431 2.20 -30.12 28.01
C ASP A 431 1.70 -31.53 28.41
N THR A 432 1.74 -32.52 27.51
CA THR A 432 1.34 -33.90 27.82
C THR A 432 2.54 -34.83 27.91
N LEU A 433 2.96 -35.15 29.13
CA LEU A 433 3.96 -36.18 29.39
C LEU A 433 3.54 -37.53 28.79
N ALA A 434 4.37 -38.05 27.89
CA ALA A 434 4.61 -39.48 27.69
C ALA A 434 3.41 -40.41 27.34
N THR A 435 2.67 -40.15 26.25
CA THR A 435 2.15 -41.26 25.42
C THR A 435 1.94 -40.87 23.95
N CYS A 436 2.61 -41.57 23.03
CA CYS A 436 2.38 -41.62 21.57
C CYS A 436 1.85 -40.35 20.85
N GLY A 437 2.79 -39.54 20.33
CA GLY A 437 2.55 -38.58 19.25
C GLY A 437 2.42 -37.12 19.70
N THR A 438 2.89 -36.20 18.85
CA THR A 438 2.62 -34.76 18.98
C THR A 438 1.12 -34.53 18.82
N GLN A 439 0.41 -34.19 19.91
CA GLN A 439 -1.00 -33.79 19.79
C GLN A 439 -1.08 -32.36 19.25
N GLU A 440 -1.76 -32.22 18.12
CA GLU A 440 -2.03 -30.93 17.50
C GLU A 440 -3.33 -30.35 18.09
N GLN A 441 -3.27 -29.16 18.69
CA GLN A 441 -4.48 -28.46 19.11
C GLN A 441 -4.98 -27.58 17.96
N LYS A 442 -6.17 -27.89 17.45
CA LYS A 442 -6.87 -27.08 16.43
C LYS A 442 -7.86 -26.12 17.07
N LEU A 443 -7.72 -24.85 16.74
CA LEU A 443 -8.55 -23.74 17.19
C LEU A 443 -9.26 -23.11 15.99
N LEU A 444 -10.53 -22.73 16.18
CA LEU A 444 -11.37 -22.09 15.15
C LEU A 444 -12.05 -20.86 15.74
N PHE A 445 -11.98 -19.75 15.01
CA PHE A 445 -12.44 -18.43 15.42
C PHE A 445 -13.30 -17.76 14.35
N ALA A 446 -14.60 -17.57 14.60
CA ALA A 446 -15.50 -16.94 13.64
C ALA A 446 -15.24 -15.43 13.51
N MET A 447 -15.06 -14.96 12.29
CA MET A 447 -14.82 -13.55 11.95
C MET A 447 -15.09 -13.29 10.45
N SER A 448 -15.17 -12.03 10.02
CA SER A 448 -15.41 -11.71 8.61
C SER A 448 -14.19 -12.01 7.72
N LYS A 449 -14.43 -12.37 6.46
CA LYS A 449 -13.36 -12.72 5.49
C LYS A 449 -12.24 -11.67 5.34
N PRO A 450 -12.52 -10.35 5.36
CA PRO A 450 -11.46 -9.35 5.39
C PRO A 450 -10.57 -9.45 6.64
N LYS A 451 -11.15 -9.65 7.83
CA LYS A 451 -10.41 -9.87 9.08
C LYS A 451 -9.58 -11.14 9.05
N ILE A 452 -10.12 -12.23 8.47
CA ILE A 452 -9.37 -13.49 8.27
C ILE A 452 -8.13 -13.25 7.42
N LEU A 453 -8.26 -12.51 6.31
CA LEU A 453 -7.12 -12.19 5.45
C LEU A 453 -6.10 -11.29 6.18
N GLU A 454 -6.56 -10.23 6.85
CA GLU A 454 -5.69 -9.29 7.57
C GLU A 454 -4.91 -9.97 8.69
N ILE A 455 -5.56 -10.77 9.54
CA ILE A 455 -4.89 -11.49 10.64
C ILE A 455 -3.91 -12.54 10.10
N THR A 456 -4.26 -13.24 9.01
CA THR A 456 -3.38 -14.22 8.36
C THR A 456 -2.13 -13.55 7.80
N LEU A 457 -2.27 -12.43 7.08
CA LEU A 457 -1.13 -11.68 6.56
C LEU A 457 -0.26 -11.13 7.69
N LEU A 458 -0.87 -10.61 8.77
CA LEU A 458 -0.11 -10.02 9.87
C LEU A 458 0.72 -11.07 10.63
N ILE A 459 0.16 -12.25 10.92
CA ILE A 459 0.90 -13.36 11.52
C ILE A 459 2.03 -13.80 10.58
N ALA A 460 1.74 -13.95 9.28
CA ALA A 460 2.76 -14.32 8.30
C ALA A 460 3.92 -13.33 8.26
N ASP A 461 3.66 -12.02 8.27
CA ASP A 461 4.72 -11.00 8.23
C ASP A 461 5.59 -10.99 9.48
N TYR A 462 5.00 -11.14 10.68
CA TYR A 462 5.79 -11.31 11.91
C TYR A 462 6.63 -12.60 11.89
N MET A 463 6.04 -13.72 11.49
CA MET A 463 6.74 -15.02 11.43
C MET A 463 7.86 -15.04 10.38
N ASN A 464 7.63 -14.45 9.20
CA ASN A 464 8.62 -14.29 8.14
C ASN A 464 9.79 -13.40 8.62
N ALA A 465 9.51 -12.28 9.30
CA ALA A 465 10.53 -11.38 9.84
C ALA A 465 11.37 -12.01 10.98
N LEU A 466 10.82 -12.97 11.73
CA LEU A 466 11.55 -13.75 12.74
C LEU A 466 12.28 -14.99 12.17
N GLY A 467 12.06 -15.35 10.90
CA GLY A 467 12.57 -16.60 10.32
C GLY A 467 11.82 -17.85 10.77
N HIS A 468 10.65 -17.72 11.40
CA HIS A 468 9.78 -18.84 11.81
C HIS A 468 8.82 -19.25 10.67
N THR A 469 9.37 -19.63 9.52
CA THR A 469 8.54 -20.05 8.37
C THR A 469 8.06 -21.50 8.53
N VAL A 470 6.75 -21.72 8.56
CA VAL A 470 6.12 -23.06 8.61
C VAL A 470 5.62 -23.47 7.21
N PRO A 471 5.44 -24.77 6.89
CA PRO A 471 4.98 -25.18 5.57
C PRO A 471 3.60 -24.60 5.24
N GLY A 472 3.53 -23.79 4.17
CA GLY A 472 2.31 -23.11 3.78
C GLY A 472 2.06 -21.76 4.48
N THR A 473 2.97 -21.27 5.34
CA THR A 473 3.02 -19.84 5.68
C THR A 473 3.07 -19.05 4.38
N PRO A 474 2.15 -18.08 4.17
CA PRO A 474 2.24 -17.17 3.06
C PRO A 474 3.60 -16.48 3.09
N GLN A 475 4.43 -16.75 2.08
CA GLN A 475 5.61 -15.92 1.85
C GLN A 475 5.10 -14.49 1.64
N MET A 476 5.84 -13.52 2.17
CA MET A 476 5.53 -12.11 1.97
C MET A 476 5.23 -11.88 0.48
N ASN A 477 4.09 -11.24 0.18
CA ASN A 477 3.63 -10.92 -1.19
C ASN A 477 3.07 -12.10 -2.04
N THR A 478 2.63 -13.22 -1.44
CA THR A 478 2.05 -14.37 -2.21
C THR A 478 0.53 -14.47 -2.27
N LEU A 479 -0.22 -13.76 -1.42
CA LEU A 479 -1.70 -13.83 -1.38
C LEU A 479 -2.35 -12.67 -2.13
N THR A 480 -2.33 -12.72 -3.46
CA THR A 480 -3.06 -11.75 -4.29
C THR A 480 -4.57 -12.05 -4.34
N ARG A 481 -5.38 -10.99 -4.31
CA ARG A 481 -6.86 -10.97 -4.21
C ARG A 481 -7.64 -11.87 -5.20
N ASN A 482 -7.03 -12.29 -6.30
CA ASN A 482 -7.69 -13.03 -7.39
C ASN A 482 -7.12 -14.44 -7.64
N GLY A 483 -6.22 -14.95 -6.78
CA GLY A 483 -5.43 -16.17 -7.04
C GLY A 483 -5.90 -17.47 -6.39
N SER A 484 -7.13 -17.54 -5.83
CA SER A 484 -7.60 -18.71 -5.07
C SER A 484 -7.95 -19.93 -5.94
N HIS A 485 -6.91 -20.59 -6.46
CA HIS A 485 -7.01 -21.93 -7.01
C HIS A 485 -7.46 -22.90 -5.91
N ARG A 486 -8.76 -23.22 -5.90
CA ARG A 486 -9.33 -24.33 -5.14
C ARG A 486 -8.47 -25.58 -5.40
N SER A 487 -7.83 -26.11 -4.35
CA SER A 487 -7.22 -27.43 -4.42
C SER A 487 -8.32 -28.46 -4.70
N LEU A 488 -8.45 -28.84 -5.96
CA LEU A 488 -9.41 -29.84 -6.41
C LEU A 488 -8.88 -31.21 -6.02
N ARG A 489 -9.32 -31.68 -4.85
CA ARG A 489 -9.13 -33.06 -4.40
C ARG A 489 -9.66 -34.00 -5.50
N SER A 490 -8.77 -34.71 -6.17
CA SER A 490 -9.12 -35.67 -7.20
C SER A 490 -9.98 -36.78 -6.59
N ARG A 491 -11.23 -36.89 -7.06
CA ARG A 491 -12.06 -38.07 -6.84
C ARG A 491 -11.89 -39.00 -8.05
N PRO A 492 -11.71 -40.32 -7.84
CA PRO A 492 -11.71 -41.27 -8.95
C PRO A 492 -13.09 -41.26 -9.63
N ALA A 493 -13.10 -41.37 -10.96
CA ALA A 493 -14.32 -41.27 -11.74
C ALA A 493 -15.20 -42.52 -11.58
N CYS A 494 -16.45 -42.31 -11.17
CA CYS A 494 -17.51 -43.31 -11.33
C CYS A 494 -18.13 -43.09 -12.72
N GLY A 495 -18.00 -44.06 -13.62
CA GLY A 495 -18.56 -43.98 -14.97
C GLY A 495 -20.03 -44.39 -15.00
N THR A 496 -20.93 -43.42 -15.19
CA THR A 496 -22.34 -43.69 -15.51
C THR A 496 -22.51 -43.88 -17.01
N GLY A 497 -23.10 -45.01 -17.42
CA GLY A 497 -23.39 -45.31 -18.81
C GLY A 497 -24.56 -44.50 -19.40
N THR A 498 -24.47 -44.22 -20.70
CA THR A 498 -25.57 -43.74 -21.54
C THR A 498 -26.36 -44.93 -22.09
N GLY A 499 -27.68 -44.92 -21.94
CA GLY A 499 -28.55 -45.96 -22.51
C GLY A 499 -29.09 -45.60 -23.90
N THR A 500 -29.30 -46.62 -24.73
CA THR A 500 -30.24 -46.65 -25.88
C THR A 500 -30.43 -48.10 -26.34
N GLY A 501 -31.64 -48.48 -26.79
CA GLY A 501 -31.85 -49.64 -27.66
C GLY A 501 -32.34 -50.96 -27.02
N THR A 502 -33.66 -51.14 -26.99
CA THR A 502 -34.41 -52.33 -27.49
C THR A 502 -33.75 -53.73 -27.51
N GLY A 503 -34.42 -54.74 -26.93
CA GLY A 503 -34.29 -56.14 -27.40
C GLY A 503 -34.44 -57.26 -26.35
N THR A 504 -35.64 -57.82 -26.25
CA THR A 504 -36.01 -59.24 -26.00
C THR A 504 -35.11 -60.28 -25.28
N CYS A 505 -35.83 -61.15 -24.56
CA CYS A 505 -35.65 -62.62 -24.33
C CYS A 505 -34.59 -63.21 -23.37
N THR A 506 -35.13 -63.83 -22.29
CA THR A 506 -34.84 -65.19 -21.73
C THR A 506 -33.45 -65.55 -21.18
N GLY A 507 -33.41 -66.17 -19.98
CA GLY A 507 -32.27 -67.04 -19.60
C GLY A 507 -32.00 -67.24 -18.10
N THR A 508 -32.58 -68.29 -17.53
CA THR A 508 -32.32 -68.91 -16.22
C THR A 508 -30.87 -69.37 -15.92
N GLY A 509 -30.51 -69.48 -14.62
CA GLY A 509 -29.36 -70.27 -14.09
C GLY A 509 -28.46 -69.46 -13.14
N ILE A 510 -28.56 -69.55 -11.80
CA ILE A 510 -28.24 -70.66 -10.87
C ILE A 510 -26.75 -71.06 -10.84
N GLY A 511 -26.10 -70.78 -9.71
CA GLY A 511 -25.20 -71.73 -9.04
C GLY A 511 -23.68 -71.49 -9.12
N GLY A 512 -22.98 -71.87 -8.04
CA GLY A 512 -21.56 -72.26 -8.12
C GLY A 512 -20.61 -71.57 -7.12
N CYS A 513 -20.51 -72.09 -5.90
CA CYS A 513 -19.38 -71.82 -5.01
C CYS A 513 -18.11 -72.54 -5.50
N GLY A 514 -16.92 -72.00 -5.22
CA GLY A 514 -15.64 -72.62 -5.60
C GLY A 514 -14.44 -72.04 -4.85
N THR A 515 -14.23 -72.45 -3.59
CA THR A 515 -13.01 -72.17 -2.82
C THR A 515 -11.90 -73.16 -3.14
N THR A 516 -10.69 -72.69 -3.43
CA THR A 516 -9.45 -73.49 -3.26
C THR A 516 -8.31 -72.65 -2.69
N THR A 517 -7.62 -73.25 -1.73
CA THR A 517 -6.54 -72.72 -0.89
C THR A 517 -5.14 -72.85 -1.50
N ALA A 518 -4.19 -72.10 -0.91
CA ALA A 518 -2.79 -72.48 -0.58
C ALA A 518 -1.69 -71.64 -1.25
N GLY A 519 -0.63 -71.35 -0.47
CA GLY A 519 0.61 -70.71 -0.96
C GLY A 519 1.25 -69.70 0.00
N MET A 520 1.83 -70.16 1.11
CA MET A 520 2.75 -69.34 1.93
C MET A 520 4.18 -69.41 1.35
N SER A 521 4.93 -68.31 1.31
CA SER A 521 6.28 -68.19 1.96
C SER A 521 7.06 -66.90 1.64
N THR A 522 7.30 -66.13 2.72
CA THR A 522 8.57 -65.49 3.15
C THR A 522 9.49 -64.65 2.23
N ASN A 523 9.81 -63.46 2.76
CA ASN A 523 11.11 -62.78 2.82
C ASN A 523 11.63 -61.90 1.65
N ALA A 524 11.57 -60.58 1.92
CA ALA A 524 12.65 -59.59 1.85
C ALA A 524 13.65 -59.59 0.67
N THR A 525 13.76 -58.43 -0.01
CA THR A 525 14.84 -57.44 0.23
C THR A 525 14.57 -56.15 -0.55
N THR A 526 15.01 -55.02 0.00
CA THR A 526 14.92 -53.67 -0.58
C THR A 526 15.96 -53.44 -1.70
N THR A 527 15.57 -52.81 -2.81
CA THR A 527 16.49 -51.94 -3.56
C THR A 527 15.72 -50.84 -4.29
N ALA A 528 16.07 -49.58 -4.04
CA ALA A 528 15.57 -48.44 -4.80
C ALA A 528 16.63 -48.03 -5.83
N HIS A 529 16.20 -47.67 -7.05
CA HIS A 529 17.03 -46.96 -8.02
C HIS A 529 16.29 -45.71 -8.49
N ASN A 530 16.86 -44.55 -8.18
CA ASN A 530 16.48 -43.23 -8.70
C ASN A 530 17.76 -42.49 -9.11
N THR A 531 17.85 -42.13 -10.38
CA THR A 531 18.93 -41.37 -11.06
C THR A 531 18.32 -40.87 -12.39
N LEU A 532 18.54 -39.67 -12.94
CA LEU A 532 19.33 -38.46 -12.62
C LEU A 532 18.48 -37.24 -13.06
N ASN A 533 18.41 -36.11 -12.36
CA ASN A 533 19.39 -35.01 -12.26
C ASN A 533 19.62 -34.16 -13.54
N SER A 534 19.27 -32.86 -13.46
CA SER A 534 20.03 -31.68 -13.95
C SER A 534 19.11 -30.43 -14.01
N HIS A 535 19.54 -29.20 -13.71
CA HIS A 535 20.71 -28.71 -12.96
C HIS A 535 20.34 -27.32 -12.39
N ALA A 536 20.75 -27.02 -11.15
CA ALA A 536 20.73 -25.67 -10.60
C ALA A 536 22.11 -25.34 -10.03
N THR A 537 22.65 -24.17 -10.34
CA THR A 537 23.99 -23.75 -9.92
C THR A 537 23.92 -22.72 -8.81
N HIS A 538 24.30 -23.14 -7.59
CA HIS A 538 24.71 -22.23 -6.52
C HIS A 538 26.23 -22.05 -6.54
N THR A 539 26.71 -20.84 -6.25
CA THR A 539 28.11 -20.57 -5.90
C THR A 539 28.17 -19.92 -4.52
N LEU A 540 29.06 -20.42 -3.67
CA LEU A 540 29.17 -20.06 -2.25
C LEU A 540 30.18 -18.92 -2.00
N ASN A 541 30.07 -18.34 -0.80
CA ASN A 541 30.95 -17.31 -0.25
C ASN A 541 32.44 -17.68 -0.28
N SER A 542 33.29 -16.66 -0.40
CA SER A 542 34.67 -16.66 0.10
C SER A 542 34.93 -15.41 0.92
N THR A 543 35.26 -15.58 2.19
CA THR A 543 35.76 -14.53 3.10
C THR A 543 37.17 -14.08 2.69
N HIS A 544 37.45 -12.77 2.67
CA HIS A 544 38.81 -12.28 2.91
C HIS A 544 38.84 -10.87 3.52
N SER A 545 39.85 -10.68 4.38
CA SER A 545 40.11 -9.50 5.20
C SER A 545 40.78 -8.38 4.40
N HIS A 546 40.49 -7.12 4.74
CA HIS A 546 41.30 -5.97 4.30
C HIS A 546 42.20 -5.46 5.42
N THR A 547 43.49 -5.84 5.35
CA THR A 547 44.58 -5.23 6.10
C THR A 547 45.08 -3.95 5.43
N LEU A 548 45.57 -3.03 6.24
CA LEU A 548 46.27 -1.82 5.80
C LEU A 548 47.51 -2.17 4.97
N SER A 549 47.82 -1.36 3.95
CA SER A 549 49.17 -1.29 3.37
C SER A 549 49.41 0.10 2.80
N SER A 550 50.50 0.72 3.25
CA SER A 550 51.03 1.98 2.77
C SER A 550 52.00 1.76 1.60
N SER A 551 52.19 2.77 0.77
CA SER A 551 53.32 2.83 -0.16
C SER A 551 53.88 4.25 -0.21
N HIS A 552 55.14 4.40 0.19
CA HIS A 552 55.88 5.66 0.12
C HIS A 552 56.24 6.03 -1.33
N TYR A 553 56.31 7.32 -1.62
CA TYR A 553 57.36 7.87 -2.47
C TYR A 553 57.97 9.11 -1.80
N SER A 554 59.26 9.32 -1.99
CA SER A 554 60.15 10.16 -1.18
C SER A 554 60.54 11.48 -1.85
N GLY A 555 60.82 12.55 -1.08
CA GLY A 555 61.47 13.73 -1.68
C GLY A 555 61.63 15.04 -0.87
N GLY A 556 62.34 15.01 0.27
CA GLY A 556 63.24 16.11 0.72
C GLY A 556 62.67 17.43 1.29
N GLY A 557 63.35 17.99 2.31
CA GLY A 557 63.41 19.47 2.48
C GLY A 557 63.26 20.14 3.86
N GLY A 558 64.03 19.76 4.89
CA GLY A 558 64.74 20.71 5.78
C GLY A 558 64.00 21.64 6.79
N GLY A 559 64.25 21.40 8.09
CA GLY A 559 64.27 22.40 9.19
C GLY A 559 62.91 22.87 9.76
N GLY A 560 62.75 23.21 11.04
CA GLY A 560 63.66 23.07 12.19
C GLY A 560 63.17 23.82 13.45
N ILE A 561 63.33 23.18 14.63
CA ILE A 561 63.62 23.80 15.94
C ILE A 561 62.55 24.70 16.63
N SER A 562 61.89 24.09 17.63
CA SER A 562 61.77 24.52 19.05
C SER A 562 60.99 25.77 19.55
N THR A 563 59.93 25.45 20.33
CA THR A 563 59.66 25.87 21.74
C THR A 563 59.27 27.31 22.14
N HIS A 564 58.62 27.35 23.32
CA HIS A 564 58.28 28.49 24.21
C HIS A 564 57.06 29.36 23.82
N VAL A 565 56.26 29.96 24.72
CA VAL A 565 55.78 29.71 26.12
C VAL A 565 55.20 31.04 26.68
N ILE A 566 54.04 30.98 27.36
CA ILE A 566 53.45 32.02 28.26
C ILE A 566 53.05 33.39 27.64
N GLY A 567 51.86 33.90 28.04
CA GLY A 567 51.67 35.37 28.12
C GLY A 567 50.23 35.93 27.99
N SER A 568 49.54 36.06 29.14
CA SER A 568 48.70 37.20 29.56
C SER A 568 48.84 38.53 28.77
N SER A 569 47.84 39.44 28.63
CA SER A 569 46.48 39.56 29.20
C SER A 569 45.79 40.87 28.77
N LEU A 570 44.47 41.00 29.05
CA LEU A 570 43.70 42.25 29.29
C LEU A 570 43.32 43.20 28.13
N GLY A 571 42.02 43.52 28.08
CA GLY A 571 41.52 44.90 27.96
C GLY A 571 40.61 45.24 26.76
N GLY A 572 39.43 45.84 27.02
CA GLY A 572 38.70 46.62 26.00
C GLY A 572 37.20 46.33 25.84
N SER A 573 36.38 46.79 26.77
CA SER A 573 34.91 46.87 26.70
C SER A 573 34.35 47.63 25.49
N HIS A 574 33.13 47.27 25.02
CA HIS A 574 32.09 48.26 24.69
C HIS A 574 30.65 47.68 24.76
N GLN A 575 29.69 48.53 25.14
CA GLN A 575 28.26 48.22 25.26
C GLN A 575 27.55 48.18 23.89
N GLY A 576 26.37 47.53 23.82
CA GLY A 576 25.52 47.57 22.63
C GLY A 576 24.18 46.85 22.79
N THR A 577 23.26 47.40 23.59
CA THR A 577 21.85 46.96 23.62
C THR A 577 21.15 47.36 22.32
N MET A 578 20.44 46.46 21.64
CA MET A 578 19.22 46.81 20.87
C MET A 578 18.37 45.58 20.56
N SER A 579 17.06 45.77 20.63
CA SER A 579 16.02 44.78 20.34
C SER A 579 15.80 44.61 18.83
N SER A 580 15.40 43.44 18.36
CA SER A 580 14.74 43.29 17.06
C SER A 580 13.43 42.51 17.17
N SER A 581 12.35 43.18 16.77
CA SER A 581 11.02 42.62 16.58
C SER A 581 10.95 41.94 15.21
N HIS A 582 10.47 40.69 15.17
CA HIS A 582 10.09 40.05 13.90
C HIS A 582 8.57 40.06 13.72
N ALA A 583 8.12 40.79 12.70
CA ALA A 583 6.72 40.91 12.33
C ALA A 583 6.22 39.68 11.56
N HIS A 584 4.90 39.47 11.59
CA HIS A 584 4.22 38.40 10.86
C HIS A 584 4.36 38.55 9.34
N GLY A 585 4.86 37.49 8.68
CA GLY A 585 4.66 37.25 7.26
C GLY A 585 3.58 36.18 7.04
N HIS A 586 2.45 36.54 6.45
CA HIS A 586 1.44 35.58 6.02
C HIS A 586 1.94 34.76 4.82
N HIS A 587 1.92 33.44 4.91
CA HIS A 587 2.11 32.58 3.75
C HIS A 587 0.78 32.33 3.02
N HIS A 588 0.72 32.71 1.75
CA HIS A 588 -0.39 32.38 0.86
C HIS A 588 -0.33 30.91 0.40
N GLN A 589 -1.46 30.23 0.50
CA GLN A 589 -1.76 28.91 -0.06
C GLN A 589 -2.20 29.04 -1.53
N PRO A 590 -1.69 28.22 -2.46
CA PRO A 590 -2.25 28.12 -3.81
C PRO A 590 -3.35 27.05 -3.87
N ASP A 591 -4.62 27.47 -3.95
CA ASP A 591 -5.75 26.57 -4.19
C ASP A 591 -5.77 26.08 -5.65
N ILE A 592 -5.28 24.86 -5.89
CA ILE A 592 -5.35 24.19 -7.19
C ILE A 592 -6.28 22.98 -7.10
N LEU A 593 -7.60 23.22 -7.15
CA LEU A 593 -8.62 22.22 -7.51
C LEU A 593 -10.02 22.85 -7.73
N LYS A 594 -10.14 23.85 -8.62
CA LYS A 594 -11.43 24.39 -9.09
C LYS A 594 -11.31 25.12 -10.43
N SER A 595 -11.53 24.41 -11.53
CA SER A 595 -11.80 25.01 -12.85
C SER A 595 -12.48 24.02 -13.80
N THR A 596 -13.80 24.00 -13.78
CA THR A 596 -14.63 23.55 -14.91
C THR A 596 -14.96 24.76 -15.79
N PRO A 597 -14.88 24.68 -17.13
CA PRO A 597 -15.26 25.80 -18.00
C PRO A 597 -16.79 25.88 -18.17
N ASP A 598 -17.37 27.05 -17.94
CA ASP A 598 -18.77 27.31 -18.23
C ASP A 598 -19.07 27.30 -19.74
N HIS A 599 -20.23 26.75 -20.11
CA HIS A 599 -20.76 26.87 -21.46
C HIS A 599 -21.34 28.28 -21.69
N GLN A 600 -20.70 29.07 -22.56
CA GLN A 600 -21.35 30.26 -23.11
C GLN A 600 -22.47 29.87 -24.07
N ARG A 601 -23.71 30.11 -23.61
CA ARG A 601 -24.93 30.02 -24.42
C ARG A 601 -25.09 31.31 -25.21
N ILE A 602 -24.75 31.30 -26.49
CA ILE A 602 -25.06 32.40 -27.42
C ILE A 602 -26.58 32.42 -27.67
N LYS A 603 -27.15 33.62 -27.77
CA LYS A 603 -28.55 33.89 -28.12
C LYS A 603 -28.74 33.95 -29.63
#